data_AF-A0A5C3NZE4-F1
#
_entry.id   AF-A0A5C3NZE4-F1
#
_cell.length_a   1.000
_cell.length_b   1.000
_cell.length_c   1.000
_cell.angle_alpha   90.00
_cell.angle_beta   90.00
_cell.angle_gamma   90.00
#
_symmetry.space_group_name_H-M   'P 1'
#
loop_
_entity.id
_entity.type
_entity.pdbx_description
1 polymer ?
#
loop_
_entity_poly.entity_id
_entity_poly.type
_entity_poly.pdbx_seq_one_letter_code
_entity_poly.pdbx_strand_id
1 'polypeptide(L)'
;PAWVRDGYNYLESQQLGRSFMHAVDWWTVLERTYNWEKTKKGFALDHRPPQLDHWMRVQRRNYSKVPLIDSEVEYATSWWKWWGGLQPEWRGRDPQGRPIKGGSGDWEELRKPGQNGFMMVLLSLSWWKGVASEATLPLWEDAVEDVAWV
;
A
#
# COMPACT_ATOMS: atom_id res chain seq x y z
N PRO A 1 -6.81 -8.78 15.83
CA PRO A 1 -7.23 -7.55 16.55
C PRO A 1 -8.33 -6.79 15.79
N ALA A 2 -9.10 -5.90 16.45
CA ALA A 2 -10.20 -5.17 15.80
C ALA A 2 -9.76 -4.46 14.51
N TRP A 3 -8.65 -3.73 14.57
CA TRP A 3 -8.13 -2.99 13.41
C TRP A 3 -7.79 -3.84 12.18
N VAL A 4 -7.34 -5.10 12.38
CA VAL A 4 -7.07 -6.03 11.27
C VAL A 4 -8.38 -6.45 10.63
N ARG A 5 -9.38 -6.82 11.45
CA ARG A 5 -10.70 -7.21 10.97
C ARG A 5 -11.41 -6.06 10.27
N ASP A 6 -11.40 -4.88 10.86
CA ASP A 6 -12.04 -3.70 10.29
C ASP A 6 -11.36 -3.30 8.97
N GLY A 7 -10.03 -3.38 8.93
CA GLY A 7 -9.23 -3.13 7.74
C GLY A 7 -9.49 -4.16 6.64
N TYR A 8 -9.46 -5.46 6.97
CA TYR A 8 -9.76 -6.55 6.04
C TYR A 8 -11.17 -6.40 5.45
N ASN A 9 -12.19 -6.23 6.31
CA ASN A 9 -13.58 -6.07 5.86
C ASN A 9 -13.73 -4.87 4.92
N TYR A 10 -13.07 -3.75 5.22
CA TYR A 10 -13.08 -2.58 4.33
C TYR A 10 -12.45 -2.91 2.97
N LEU A 11 -11.24 -3.48 2.96
CA LEU A 11 -10.50 -3.79 1.73
C LEU A 11 -11.22 -4.85 0.87
N GLU A 12 -11.74 -5.90 1.50
CA GLU A 12 -12.52 -6.96 0.83
C GLU A 12 -13.79 -6.38 0.19
N SER A 13 -14.51 -5.50 0.89
CA SER A 13 -15.73 -4.89 0.38
C SER A 13 -15.53 -4.05 -0.90
N GLN A 14 -14.28 -3.63 -1.18
CA GLN A 14 -13.97 -2.87 -2.39
C GLN A 14 -14.01 -3.73 -3.66
N GLN A 15 -13.85 -5.06 -3.56
CA GLN A 15 -13.92 -6.01 -4.69
C GLN A 15 -12.97 -5.67 -5.86
N LEU A 16 -11.71 -5.32 -5.56
CA LEU A 16 -10.74 -4.81 -6.54
C LEU A 16 -10.00 -5.89 -7.35
N GLY A 17 -10.60 -7.08 -7.48
CA GLY A 17 -10.04 -8.18 -8.25
C GLY A 17 -9.08 -9.08 -7.48
N ARG A 18 -8.64 -10.15 -8.15
CA ARG A 18 -7.94 -11.29 -7.51
C ARG A 18 -6.57 -10.93 -6.97
N SER A 19 -5.75 -10.22 -7.75
CA SER A 19 -4.38 -9.86 -7.34
C SER A 19 -4.39 -8.94 -6.12
N PHE A 20 -5.34 -8.01 -6.06
CA PHE A 20 -5.52 -7.15 -4.88
C PHE A 20 -5.92 -7.98 -3.65
N MET A 21 -6.92 -8.86 -3.78
CA MET A 21 -7.32 -9.73 -2.67
C MET A 21 -6.20 -10.67 -2.22
N HIS A 22 -5.38 -11.18 -3.15
CA HIS A 22 -4.20 -11.98 -2.83
C HIS A 22 -3.22 -11.18 -1.97
N ALA A 23 -2.98 -9.90 -2.27
CA ALA A 23 -2.16 -9.03 -1.42
C ALA A 23 -2.78 -8.79 -0.04
N VAL A 24 -4.11 -8.63 0.04
CA VAL A 24 -4.84 -8.49 1.32
C VAL A 24 -4.68 -9.76 2.17
N ASP A 25 -4.81 -10.93 1.56
CA ASP A 25 -4.65 -12.22 2.24
C ASP A 25 -3.24 -12.39 2.81
N TRP A 26 -2.20 -12.13 2.01
CA TRP A 26 -0.81 -12.19 2.46
C TRP A 26 -0.50 -11.19 3.57
N TRP A 27 -1.07 -9.99 3.51
CA TRP A 27 -0.96 -9.04 4.61
C TRP A 27 -1.53 -9.63 5.91
N THR A 28 -2.69 -10.29 5.89
CA THR A 28 -3.23 -10.92 7.12
C THR A 28 -2.35 -12.07 7.64
N VAL A 29 -1.74 -12.84 6.74
CA VAL A 29 -0.77 -13.89 7.11
C VAL A 29 0.46 -13.25 7.76
N LEU A 30 1.01 -12.21 7.15
CA LEU A 30 2.20 -11.50 7.65
C LEU A 30 1.95 -10.92 9.05
N GLU A 31 0.83 -10.22 9.25
CA GLU A 31 0.46 -9.69 10.57
C GLU A 31 0.27 -10.80 11.61
N ARG A 32 -0.26 -11.96 11.21
CA ARG A 32 -0.36 -13.13 12.08
C ARG A 32 1.03 -13.67 12.46
N THR A 33 1.98 -13.72 11.53
CA THR A 33 3.36 -14.18 11.82
C THR A 33 4.07 -13.29 12.83
N TYR A 34 3.77 -11.99 12.84
CA TYR A 34 4.29 -11.05 13.84
C TYR A 34 3.39 -10.97 15.09
N ASN A 35 2.50 -11.94 15.31
CA ASN A 35 1.60 -12.01 16.45
C ASN A 35 0.79 -10.72 16.67
N TRP A 36 0.44 -10.02 15.59
CA TRP A 36 -0.27 -8.74 15.61
C TRP A 36 0.44 -7.63 16.40
N GLU A 37 1.75 -7.75 16.58
CA GLU A 37 2.57 -6.72 17.18
C GLU A 37 2.61 -5.46 16.30
N LYS A 38 3.08 -4.36 16.88
CA LYS A 38 3.22 -3.11 16.16
C LYS A 38 4.64 -2.59 16.30
N THR A 39 5.23 -2.16 15.20
CA THR A 39 6.48 -1.40 15.27
C THR A 39 6.21 0.00 15.82
N LYS A 40 7.23 0.59 16.46
CA LYS A 40 7.19 1.99 16.90
C LYS A 40 7.07 2.96 15.72
N LYS A 41 7.65 2.60 14.57
CA LYS A 41 7.64 3.39 13.33
C LYS A 41 6.99 2.58 12.22
N GLY A 42 6.11 3.22 11.45
CA GLY A 42 5.60 2.67 10.19
C GLY A 42 6.61 2.80 9.06
N PHE A 43 6.14 2.70 7.83
CA PHE A 43 6.95 2.98 6.65
C PHE A 43 7.49 4.41 6.62
N ALA A 44 8.53 4.63 5.82
CA ALA A 44 9.09 5.95 5.56
C ALA A 44 8.02 6.90 4.99
N LEU A 45 8.20 8.20 5.26
CA LEU A 45 7.28 9.26 4.84
C LEU A 45 7.70 9.90 3.51
N ASP A 46 8.93 9.67 3.07
CA ASP A 46 9.48 10.24 1.84
C ASP A 46 8.61 9.90 0.65
N HIS A 47 8.12 10.93 -0.03
CA HIS A 47 7.22 10.84 -1.19
C HIS A 47 5.86 10.18 -0.94
N ARG A 48 5.50 9.86 0.31
CA ARG A 48 4.20 9.29 0.65
C ARG A 48 3.07 10.20 0.13
N PRO A 49 2.03 9.64 -0.52
CA PRO A 49 0.84 10.41 -0.89
C PRO A 49 0.23 11.13 0.34
N PRO A 50 0.03 12.47 0.29
CA PRO A 50 -0.42 13.26 1.43
C PRO A 50 -1.79 12.83 1.97
N GLN A 51 -2.60 12.17 1.14
CA GLN A 51 -3.89 11.58 1.50
C GLN A 51 -3.79 10.56 2.65
N LEU A 52 -2.69 9.81 2.74
CA LEU A 52 -2.47 8.89 3.85
C LEU A 52 -2.33 9.64 5.17
N ASP A 53 -1.54 10.71 5.18
CA ASP A 53 -1.35 11.53 6.38
C ASP A 53 -2.62 12.29 6.76
N HIS A 54 -3.36 12.79 5.76
CA HIS A 54 -4.67 13.40 5.98
C HIS A 54 -5.67 12.40 6.58
N TRP A 55 -5.77 11.18 6.03
CA TRP A 55 -6.68 10.16 6.53
C TRP A 55 -6.36 9.75 7.98
N MET A 56 -5.08 9.56 8.29
CA MET A 56 -4.63 9.20 9.64
C MET A 56 -4.86 10.33 10.66
N ARG A 57 -4.49 11.57 10.32
CA ARG A 57 -4.45 12.68 11.28
C ARG A 57 -5.76 13.45 11.36
N VAL A 58 -6.38 13.74 10.22
CA VAL A 58 -7.58 14.58 10.12
C VAL A 58 -8.84 13.72 10.16
N GLN A 59 -8.92 12.68 9.32
CA GLN A 59 -10.10 11.81 9.26
C GLN A 59 -10.09 10.70 10.32
N ARG A 60 -9.06 10.64 11.16
CA ARG A 60 -8.93 9.75 12.33
C ARG A 60 -9.11 8.27 11.99
N ARG A 61 -8.57 7.83 10.84
CA ARG A 61 -8.65 6.45 10.34
C ARG A 61 -10.08 5.95 10.13
N ASN A 62 -10.99 6.86 9.81
CA ASN A 62 -12.37 6.48 9.54
C ASN A 62 -12.50 5.91 8.12
N TYR A 63 -12.78 4.62 8.02
CA TYR A 63 -12.98 3.93 6.74
C TYR A 63 -14.17 4.46 5.92
N SER A 64 -15.15 5.13 6.55
CA SER A 64 -16.26 5.78 5.85
C SER A 64 -15.85 7.11 5.20
N LYS A 65 -14.61 7.56 5.39
CA LYS A 65 -14.08 8.81 4.85
C LYS A 65 -12.88 8.49 3.97
N VAL A 66 -13.10 8.49 2.66
CA VAL A 66 -12.01 8.40 1.68
C VAL A 66 -11.39 9.80 1.54
N PRO A 67 -10.05 9.93 1.56
CA PRO A 67 -9.40 11.22 1.31
C PRO A 67 -9.59 11.66 -0.14
N LEU A 68 -9.68 12.98 -0.35
CA LEU A 68 -9.80 13.56 -1.70
C LEU A 68 -8.51 13.36 -2.49
N ILE A 69 -8.63 12.87 -3.73
CA ILE A 69 -7.55 12.79 -4.70
C ILE A 69 -7.92 13.70 -5.87
N ASP A 70 -7.34 14.91 -5.90
CA ASP A 70 -7.66 15.92 -6.92
C ASP A 70 -7.08 15.57 -8.30
N SER A 71 -5.92 14.91 -8.32
CA SER A 71 -5.23 14.48 -9.54
C SER A 71 -4.76 13.04 -9.40
N GLU A 72 -5.38 12.13 -10.17
CA GLU A 72 -4.98 10.72 -10.20
C GLU A 72 -3.54 10.55 -10.72
N VAL A 73 -3.07 11.42 -11.62
CA VAL A 73 -1.73 11.34 -12.22
C VAL A 73 -0.65 11.71 -11.21
N GLU A 74 -0.88 12.76 -10.43
CA GLU A 74 0.03 13.15 -9.34
C GLU A 74 0.02 12.11 -8.22
N TYR A 75 -1.16 11.56 -7.91
CA TYR A 75 -1.30 10.47 -6.96
C TYR A 75 -0.50 9.25 -7.40
N ALA A 76 -0.70 8.78 -8.63
CA ALA A 76 0.04 7.66 -9.21
C ALA A 76 1.56 7.87 -9.15
N THR A 77 2.01 9.07 -9.50
CA THR A 77 3.42 9.45 -9.51
C THR A 77 4.03 9.42 -8.11
N SER A 78 3.36 10.04 -7.13
CA SER A 78 3.82 10.03 -5.73
C SER A 78 3.77 8.64 -5.12
N TRP A 79 2.72 7.85 -5.43
CA TRP A 79 2.57 6.48 -4.97
C TRP A 79 3.71 5.59 -5.44
N TRP A 80 4.02 5.58 -6.75
CA TRP A 80 5.13 4.79 -7.28
C TRP A 80 6.48 5.22 -6.71
N LYS A 81 6.70 6.52 -6.54
CA LYS A 81 7.93 7.04 -5.95
C LYS A 81 8.08 6.63 -4.49
N TRP A 82 7.00 6.66 -3.71
CA TRP A 82 6.97 6.16 -2.35
C TRP A 82 7.20 4.66 -2.30
N TRP A 83 6.43 3.87 -3.05
CA TRP A 83 6.51 2.42 -3.07
C TRP A 83 7.91 1.96 -3.47
N GLY A 84 8.47 2.49 -4.55
CA GLY A 84 9.84 2.21 -4.99
C GLY A 84 10.88 2.58 -3.92
N GLY A 85 10.69 3.71 -3.23
CA GLY A 85 11.53 4.16 -2.12
C GLY A 85 11.52 3.24 -0.89
N LEU A 86 10.43 2.49 -0.67
CA LEU A 86 10.32 1.51 0.42
C LEU A 86 11.01 0.17 0.10
N GLN A 87 11.27 -0.11 -1.18
CA GLN A 87 11.83 -1.39 -1.59
C GLN A 87 13.30 -1.52 -1.19
N PRO A 88 13.72 -2.73 -0.82
CA PRO A 88 15.12 -3.00 -0.53
C PRO A 88 16.01 -2.78 -1.76
N GLU A 89 17.27 -2.43 -1.53
CA GLU A 89 18.22 -2.11 -2.59
C GLU A 89 18.41 -3.27 -3.59
N TRP A 90 18.36 -4.52 -3.11
CA TRP A 90 18.60 -5.71 -3.93
C TRP A 90 17.55 -5.95 -5.03
N ARG A 91 16.35 -5.35 -4.94
CA ARG A 91 15.36 -5.46 -6.04
C ARG A 91 15.78 -4.69 -7.28
N GLY A 92 16.67 -3.70 -7.14
CA GLY A 92 16.92 -2.73 -8.18
C GLY A 92 15.68 -1.90 -8.50
N ARG A 93 15.84 -0.93 -9.39
CA ARG A 93 14.76 -0.06 -9.87
C ARG A 93 14.91 0.20 -11.36
N ASP A 94 13.79 0.33 -12.06
CA ASP A 94 13.76 0.77 -13.46
C ASP A 94 14.11 2.28 -13.58
N PRO A 95 14.25 2.84 -14.80
CA PRO A 95 14.53 4.25 -15.00
C PRO A 95 13.47 5.20 -14.42
N GLN A 96 12.27 4.71 -14.14
CA GLN A 96 11.16 5.44 -13.53
C GLN A 96 11.16 5.30 -11.99
N GLY A 97 12.10 4.55 -11.43
CA GLY A 97 12.23 4.33 -9.98
C GLY A 97 11.31 3.22 -9.43
N ARG A 98 10.64 2.45 -10.30
CA ARG A 98 9.77 1.35 -9.88
C ARG A 98 10.59 0.09 -9.63
N PRO A 99 10.22 -0.74 -8.65
CA PRO A 99 10.97 -1.97 -8.39
C PRO A 99 10.87 -2.96 -9.54
N ILE A 100 11.97 -3.68 -9.75
CA ILE A 100 12.01 -4.78 -10.70
C ILE A 100 11.70 -6.07 -9.92
N LYS A 101 10.84 -6.93 -10.47
CA LYS A 101 10.54 -8.25 -9.89
C LYS A 101 11.72 -9.20 -10.11
N GLY A 102 12.10 -9.93 -9.06
CA GLY A 102 13.25 -10.82 -9.05
C GLY A 102 14.32 -10.42 -8.04
N GLY A 103 15.48 -11.06 -8.11
CA GLY A 103 16.57 -10.89 -7.15
C GLY A 103 16.36 -11.70 -5.86
N SER A 104 17.29 -11.54 -4.90
CA SER A 104 17.21 -12.19 -3.60
C SER A 104 17.90 -11.34 -2.53
N GLY A 105 17.26 -11.18 -1.37
CA GLY A 105 17.80 -10.50 -0.19
C GLY A 105 16.76 -10.48 0.93
N ASP A 106 17.06 -9.76 2.02
CA ASP A 106 16.14 -9.60 3.15
C ASP A 106 15.09 -8.51 2.85
N TRP A 107 13.89 -8.69 3.38
CA TRP A 107 12.75 -7.76 3.30
C TRP A 107 12.64 -6.88 4.55
N GLU A 108 13.75 -6.67 5.27
CA GLU A 108 13.78 -5.96 6.55
C GLU A 108 13.16 -4.56 6.48
N GLU A 109 13.37 -3.84 5.38
CA GLU A 109 12.80 -2.52 5.12
C GLU A 109 11.27 -2.54 5.12
N LEU A 110 10.68 -3.65 4.65
CA LEU A 110 9.23 -3.85 4.58
C LEU A 110 8.65 -4.49 5.86
N ARG A 111 9.48 -5.00 6.77
CA ARG A 111 9.06 -5.53 8.07
C ARG A 111 8.58 -4.42 9.01
N LYS A 112 7.33 -3.99 8.82
CA LYS A 112 6.64 -2.98 9.66
C LYS A 112 5.26 -3.49 10.11
N PRO A 113 5.16 -4.52 10.96
CA PRO A 113 3.87 -5.00 11.45
C PRO A 113 3.05 -3.90 12.14
N GLY A 114 1.73 -4.02 12.02
CA GLY A 114 0.76 -3.10 12.59
C GLY A 114 0.12 -2.12 11.59
N GLN A 115 -0.78 -1.29 12.11
CA GLN A 115 -1.63 -0.38 11.32
C GLN A 115 -0.91 0.65 10.44
N ASN A 116 0.41 0.81 10.56
CA ASN A 116 1.21 1.77 9.80
C ASN A 116 2.16 1.12 8.77
N GLY A 117 2.07 -0.20 8.61
CA GLY A 117 2.78 -0.97 7.60
C GLY A 117 1.96 -1.16 6.34
N PHE A 118 1.91 -2.42 5.87
CA PHE A 118 1.24 -2.82 4.62
C PHE A 118 -0.23 -2.43 4.52
N MET A 119 -0.94 -2.33 5.65
CA MET A 119 -2.30 -1.79 5.67
C MET A 119 -2.40 -0.41 4.98
N MET A 120 -1.40 0.46 5.15
CA MET A 120 -1.37 1.78 4.50
C MET A 120 -1.18 1.68 2.99
N VAL A 121 -0.38 0.70 2.52
CA VAL A 121 -0.17 0.44 1.09
C VAL A 121 -1.48 -0.04 0.45
N LEU A 122 -2.13 -1.03 1.06
CA LEU A 122 -3.40 -1.58 0.55
C LEU A 122 -4.52 -0.53 0.53
N LEU A 123 -4.62 0.31 1.56
CA LEU A 123 -5.58 1.41 1.58
C LEU A 123 -5.32 2.42 0.46
N SER A 124 -4.06 2.84 0.30
CA SER A 124 -3.72 3.80 -0.75
C SER A 124 -4.03 3.28 -2.16
N LEU A 125 -3.82 1.98 -2.42
CA LEU A 125 -4.23 1.34 -3.67
C LEU A 125 -5.74 1.31 -3.83
N SER A 126 -6.49 1.04 -2.76
CA SER A 126 -7.96 1.05 -2.83
C SER A 126 -8.53 2.43 -3.18
N TRP A 127 -7.94 3.50 -2.63
CA TRP A 127 -8.35 4.86 -2.92
C TRP A 127 -7.99 5.28 -4.34
N TRP A 128 -6.79 4.92 -4.80
CA TRP A 128 -6.37 5.17 -6.17
C TRP A 128 -7.32 4.50 -7.16
N LYS A 129 -7.68 3.23 -6.94
CA LYS A 129 -8.63 2.53 -7.83
C LYS A 129 -9.97 3.25 -7.95
N GLY A 130 -10.44 3.88 -6.87
CA GLY A 130 -11.70 4.62 -6.85
C GLY A 130 -11.71 5.87 -7.75
N VAL A 131 -10.55 6.41 -8.12
CA VAL A 131 -10.42 7.59 -9.00
C VAL A 131 -9.70 7.30 -10.32
N ALA A 132 -9.16 6.10 -10.50
CA ALA A 132 -8.36 5.74 -11.66
C ALA A 132 -9.20 5.71 -12.95
N SER A 133 -8.80 6.53 -13.93
CA SER A 133 -9.28 6.48 -15.31
C SER A 133 -8.36 5.63 -16.18
N GLU A 134 -8.63 5.56 -17.49
CA GLU A 134 -7.76 4.92 -18.48
C GLU A 134 -6.31 5.43 -18.42
N ALA A 135 -6.09 6.67 -17.96
CA ALA A 135 -4.76 7.27 -17.87
C ALA A 135 -3.87 6.64 -16.80
N THR A 136 -4.44 6.21 -15.68
CA THR A 136 -3.66 5.66 -14.55
C THR A 136 -4.00 4.22 -14.20
N LEU A 137 -5.06 3.65 -14.78
CA LEU A 137 -5.47 2.27 -14.54
C LEU A 137 -4.36 1.25 -14.79
N PRO A 138 -3.60 1.29 -15.91
CA PRO A 138 -2.49 0.35 -16.11
C PRO A 138 -1.41 0.46 -15.03
N LEU A 139 -1.13 1.69 -14.57
CA LEU A 139 -0.16 1.94 -13.50
C LEU A 139 -0.64 1.41 -12.16
N TRP A 140 -1.94 1.44 -11.92
CA TRP A 140 -2.54 0.85 -10.72
C TRP A 140 -2.50 -0.69 -10.79
N GLU A 141 -2.78 -1.27 -11.95
CA GLU A 141 -2.71 -2.73 -12.15
C GLU A 141 -1.29 -3.25 -11.91
N ASP A 142 -0.27 -2.59 -12.49
CA ASP A 142 1.14 -2.89 -12.23
C ASP A 142 1.49 -2.78 -10.74
N ALA A 143 0.92 -1.79 -10.04
CA ALA A 143 1.18 -1.56 -8.62
C ALA A 143 0.59 -2.67 -7.74
N VAL A 144 -0.64 -3.10 -8.04
CA VAL A 144 -1.28 -4.23 -7.37
C VAL A 144 -0.50 -5.51 -7.61
N GLU A 145 -0.09 -5.76 -8.85
CA GLU A 145 0.72 -6.92 -9.21
C GLU A 145 2.08 -6.92 -8.52
N ASP A 146 2.69 -5.75 -8.30
CA ASP A 146 3.95 -5.66 -7.56
C ASP A 146 3.75 -5.91 -6.06
N VAL A 147 2.73 -5.29 -5.44
CA VAL A 147 2.43 -5.47 -4.02
C VAL A 147 2.00 -6.91 -3.72
N ALA A 148 1.29 -7.59 -4.63
CA ALA A 148 0.91 -8.99 -4.46
C ALA A 148 2.08 -9.97 -4.63
N TRP A 149 3.16 -9.54 -5.28
CA TRP A 149 4.38 -10.34 -5.43
C TRP A 149 5.28 -10.29 -4.19
N VAL A 150 5.25 -9.17 -3.46
CA VAL A 150 5.95 -8.95 -2.18
C VAL A 150 5.29 -9.75 -1.06
#